data_AF-A0A653DGR9-F1
#
_entry.id   AF-A0A653DGR9-F1
#
_cell.length_a   1.000
_cell.length_b   1.000
_cell.length_c   1.000
_cell.angle_alpha   90.00
_cell.angle_beta   90.00
_cell.angle_gamma   90.00
#
_symmetry.space_group_name_H-M   'P 1'
#
loop_
_entity.id
_entity.type
_entity.pdbx_description
1 polymer ?
#
loop_
_entity_poly.entity_id
_entity_poly.type
_entity_poly.pdbx_seq_one_letter_code
_entity_poly.pdbx_strand_id
1 'polypeptide(L)'
;MQREALEGANTNTAVLQSMKNAADALKSAHKNLDIDNVHDIMDDIAEQHDIANEISNAISNPVGFTDDLDEDELEKELEELEQEGLEEDLLKVPGPTELPAVPAGEAVAKPSKPVAKKVEDDDDMKELEAWAS
;
A
#
# COMPACT_ATOMS: atom_id res chain seq x y z
N MET A 1 65.30 36.97 -18.72
CA MET A 1 65.10 37.42 -20.13
C MET A 1 65.22 36.26 -21.13
N GLN A 2 66.35 35.97 -21.80
CA GLN A 2 66.34 34.96 -22.89
C GLN A 2 66.21 33.51 -22.40
N ARG A 3 66.90 33.14 -21.31
CA ARG A 3 66.74 31.82 -20.65
C ARG A 3 65.32 31.58 -20.13
N GLU A 4 64.76 32.60 -19.51
CA GLU A 4 63.43 32.60 -18.92
C GLU A 4 62.32 32.54 -19.98
N ALA A 5 62.51 33.20 -21.13
CA ALA A 5 61.62 33.06 -22.29
C ALA A 5 61.71 31.67 -22.93
N LEU A 6 62.90 31.04 -22.92
CA LEU A 6 63.11 29.69 -23.46
C LEU A 6 62.53 28.62 -22.52
N GLU A 7 62.65 28.82 -21.22
CA GLU A 7 62.04 27.98 -20.18
C GLU A 7 60.51 28.14 -20.15
N GLY A 8 60.01 29.37 -20.30
CA GLY A 8 58.58 29.65 -20.50
C GLY A 8 58.01 29.03 -21.77
N ALA A 9 58.75 29.06 -22.89
CA ALA A 9 58.33 28.42 -24.13
C ALA A 9 58.31 26.89 -24.02
N ASN A 10 59.28 26.30 -23.33
CA ASN A 10 59.36 24.85 -23.12
C ASN A 10 58.25 24.35 -22.18
N THR A 11 58.02 25.05 -21.06
CA THR A 11 56.90 24.76 -20.16
C THR A 11 55.55 24.91 -20.84
N ASN A 12 55.34 25.97 -21.63
CA ASN A 12 54.11 26.14 -22.40
C ASN A 12 53.90 25.01 -23.44
N THR A 13 54.97 24.55 -24.09
CA THR A 13 54.91 23.40 -25.01
C THR A 13 54.55 22.12 -24.27
N ALA A 14 55.13 21.88 -23.10
CA ALA A 14 54.81 20.72 -22.26
C ALA A 14 53.34 20.75 -21.77
N VAL A 15 52.81 21.93 -21.43
CA VAL A 15 51.40 22.12 -21.07
C VAL A 15 50.50 21.81 -22.26
N LEU A 16 50.78 22.38 -23.44
CA LEU A 16 49.99 22.11 -24.65
C LEU A 16 50.02 20.64 -25.05
N GLN A 17 51.17 19.98 -24.92
CA GLN A 17 51.30 18.55 -25.19
C GLN A 17 50.54 17.70 -24.18
N SER A 18 50.53 18.09 -22.92
CA SER A 18 49.71 17.44 -21.88
C SER A 18 48.22 17.61 -22.15
N MET A 19 47.78 18.81 -22.55
CA MET A 19 46.39 19.06 -22.92
C MET A 19 45.96 18.25 -24.15
N LYS A 20 46.85 18.11 -25.15
CA LYS A 20 46.60 17.24 -26.32
C LYS A 20 46.43 15.78 -25.91
N ASN A 21 47.33 15.26 -25.07
CA ASN A 21 47.24 13.88 -24.58
C ASN A 21 45.96 13.65 -23.76
N ALA A 22 45.56 14.61 -22.94
CA ALA A 22 44.31 14.56 -22.19
C ALA A 22 43.09 14.57 -23.12
N ALA A 23 43.09 15.42 -24.15
CA ALA A 23 42.01 15.46 -25.14
C ALA A 23 41.91 14.17 -25.96
N ASP A 24 43.03 13.58 -26.36
CA ASP A 24 43.07 12.30 -27.07
C ASP A 24 42.57 11.14 -26.18
N ALA A 25 42.93 11.13 -24.89
CA ALA A 25 42.41 10.16 -23.93
C ALA A 25 40.91 10.33 -23.70
N LEU A 26 40.43 11.57 -23.55
CA LEU A 26 39.01 11.86 -23.39
C LEU A 26 38.21 11.47 -24.64
N LYS A 27 38.73 11.77 -25.82
CA LYS A 27 38.15 11.35 -27.10
C LYS A 27 38.11 9.84 -27.22
N SER A 28 39.15 9.13 -26.79
CA SER A 28 39.19 7.67 -26.86
C SER A 28 38.24 7.01 -25.85
N ALA A 29 38.08 7.58 -24.65
CA ALA A 29 37.10 7.13 -23.66
C ALA A 29 35.67 7.36 -24.17
N HIS A 30 35.39 8.52 -24.78
CA HIS A 30 34.09 8.83 -25.37
C HIS A 30 33.79 8.03 -26.65
N LYS A 31 34.82 7.55 -27.37
CA LYS A 31 34.63 6.70 -28.56
C LYS A 31 34.00 5.34 -28.22
N ASN A 32 34.21 4.86 -26.99
CA ASN A 32 33.56 3.65 -26.48
C ASN A 32 32.19 3.93 -25.83
N LEU A 33 31.77 5.19 -25.79
CA LEU A 33 30.47 5.67 -25.31
C LEU A 33 29.74 6.44 -26.42
N ASP A 34 30.00 6.09 -27.69
CA ASP A 34 29.30 6.68 -28.83
C ASP A 34 27.78 6.47 -28.67
N ILE A 35 26.98 7.37 -29.24
CA ILE A 35 25.51 7.46 -29.04
C ILE A 35 24.79 6.12 -29.27
N ASP A 36 25.33 5.27 -30.13
CA ASP A 36 24.83 3.92 -30.37
C ASP A 36 24.82 3.07 -29.08
N ASN A 37 25.84 3.20 -28.22
CA ASN A 37 25.88 2.52 -26.93
C ASN A 37 24.88 3.08 -25.91
N VAL A 38 24.42 4.33 -26.07
CA VAL A 38 23.43 4.90 -25.16
C VAL A 38 22.05 4.29 -25.42
N HIS A 39 21.72 4.00 -26.68
CA HIS A 39 20.51 3.25 -27.00
C HIS A 39 20.57 1.83 -26.44
N ASP A 40 21.68 1.12 -26.63
CA ASP A 40 21.87 -0.22 -26.07
C ASP A 40 21.78 -0.20 -24.53
N ILE A 41 22.41 0.77 -23.86
CA ILE A 41 22.33 0.92 -22.39
C ILE A 41 20.90 1.24 -21.93
N MET A 42 20.15 2.06 -22.67
CA MET A 42 18.76 2.38 -22.33
C MET A 42 17.84 1.17 -22.50
N ASP A 43 18.07 0.37 -23.53
CA ASP A 43 17.35 -0.89 -23.76
C ASP A 43 17.67 -1.91 -22.66
N ASP A 44 18.95 -2.07 -22.30
CA ASP A 44 19.39 -2.92 -21.18
C ASP A 44 18.76 -2.48 -19.84
N ILE A 45 18.71 -1.17 -19.58
CA ILE A 45 18.09 -0.62 -18.36
C ILE A 45 16.58 -0.91 -18.33
N ALA A 46 15.90 -0.78 -19.46
CA ALA A 46 14.48 -1.06 -19.57
C ALA A 46 14.21 -2.56 -19.32
N GLU A 47 14.98 -3.45 -19.94
CA GLU A 47 14.88 -4.90 -19.71
C GLU A 47 15.14 -5.25 -18.24
N GLN A 48 16.15 -4.64 -17.62
CA GLN A 48 16.47 -4.89 -16.21
C GLN A 48 15.37 -4.39 -15.26
N HIS A 49 14.74 -3.26 -15.58
CA HIS A 49 13.60 -2.74 -14.83
C HIS A 49 12.39 -3.67 -14.93
N ASP A 50 12.13 -4.23 -16.11
CA ASP A 50 11.03 -5.18 -16.33
C ASP A 50 11.28 -6.49 -15.57
N ILE A 51 12.50 -7.03 -15.61
CA ILE A 51 12.90 -8.20 -14.80
C ILE A 51 12.72 -7.91 -13.30
N ALA A 52 13.11 -6.73 -12.83
CA ALA A 52 12.96 -6.37 -11.42
C ALA A 52 11.48 -6.32 -11.00
N ASN A 53 10.59 -5.81 -11.86
CA ASN A 53 9.16 -5.82 -11.61
C ASN A 53 8.58 -7.24 -11.63
N GLU A 54 9.02 -8.09 -12.56
CA GLU A 54 8.60 -9.49 -12.60
C GLU A 54 9.02 -10.24 -11.32
N ILE A 55 10.26 -10.05 -10.86
CA ILE A 55 10.74 -10.61 -9.59
C ILE A 55 9.91 -10.07 -8.42
N SER A 56 9.67 -8.77 -8.37
CA SER A 56 8.86 -8.16 -7.30
C SER A 56 7.47 -8.74 -7.27
N ASN A 57 6.81 -8.86 -8.42
CA ASN A 57 5.48 -9.45 -8.52
C ASN A 57 5.48 -10.93 -8.14
N ALA A 58 6.49 -11.70 -8.58
CA ALA A 58 6.60 -13.12 -8.24
C ALA A 58 6.87 -13.36 -6.74
N ILE A 59 7.57 -12.45 -6.06
CA ILE A 59 7.78 -12.51 -4.60
C ILE A 59 6.54 -12.04 -3.85
N SER A 60 5.93 -10.92 -4.27
CA SER A 60 4.78 -10.33 -3.62
C SER A 60 3.51 -11.16 -3.79
N ASN A 61 3.38 -11.85 -4.93
CA ASN A 61 2.26 -12.72 -5.22
C ASN A 61 2.80 -14.02 -5.82
N PRO A 62 3.30 -14.95 -4.99
CA PRO A 62 3.80 -16.23 -5.46
C PRO A 62 2.69 -16.90 -6.27
N VAL A 63 2.98 -17.18 -7.55
CA VAL A 63 2.03 -17.81 -8.46
C VAL A 63 1.55 -19.12 -7.81
N GLY A 64 0.25 -19.20 -7.53
CA GLY A 64 -0.37 -20.35 -6.85
C GLY A 64 -0.63 -20.19 -5.34
N PHE A 65 -0.19 -19.09 -4.69
CA PHE A 65 -0.57 -18.84 -3.29
C PHE A 65 -2.01 -18.32 -3.16
N THR A 66 -2.51 -17.58 -4.15
CA THR A 66 -3.89 -17.03 -4.15
C THR A 66 -4.94 -18.00 -4.66
N ASP A 67 -4.59 -18.96 -5.53
CA ASP A 67 -5.56 -19.91 -6.11
C ASP A 67 -5.94 -21.05 -5.14
N ASP A 68 -5.11 -21.32 -4.13
CA ASP A 68 -5.34 -22.37 -3.11
C ASP A 68 -5.96 -21.81 -1.80
N LEU A 69 -6.17 -20.49 -1.70
CA LEU A 69 -6.83 -19.85 -0.55
C LEU A 69 -8.30 -19.61 -0.88
N ASP A 70 -9.19 -20.14 -0.06
CA ASP A 70 -10.62 -19.87 -0.17
C ASP A 70 -10.89 -18.45 0.36
N GLU A 71 -11.18 -17.51 -0.55
CA GLU A 71 -11.47 -16.12 -0.21
C GLU A 71 -12.66 -16.01 0.77
N ASP A 72 -13.67 -16.88 0.64
CA ASP A 72 -14.86 -16.87 1.51
C ASP A 72 -14.51 -17.31 2.96
N GLU A 73 -13.59 -18.26 3.12
CA GLU A 73 -13.11 -18.70 4.44
C GLU A 73 -12.26 -17.61 5.10
N LEU A 74 -11.39 -16.95 4.34
CA LEU A 74 -10.54 -15.86 4.83
C LEU A 74 -11.36 -14.62 5.22
N GLU A 75 -12.37 -14.27 4.44
CA GLU A 75 -13.24 -13.12 4.71
C GLU A 75 -14.06 -13.33 5.98
N LYS A 76 -14.52 -14.57 6.21
CA LYS A 76 -15.19 -14.93 7.47
C LYS A 76 -14.25 -14.86 8.68
N GLU A 77 -13.01 -15.35 8.57
CA GLU A 77 -12.03 -15.23 9.66
C GLU A 77 -11.70 -13.76 9.97
N LEU A 78 -11.65 -12.90 8.93
CA LEU A 78 -11.44 -11.46 9.09
C LEU A 78 -12.59 -10.80 9.86
N GLU A 79 -13.85 -11.11 9.52
CA GLU A 79 -15.03 -10.61 10.22
C GLU A 79 -15.02 -11.02 11.71
N GLU A 80 -14.67 -12.27 12.02
CA GLU A 80 -14.55 -12.75 13.40
C GLU A 80 -13.47 -11.95 14.18
N LEU A 81 -12.29 -11.72 13.58
CA LEU A 81 -11.22 -10.93 14.18
C LEU A 81 -11.59 -9.46 14.41
N GLU A 82 -12.29 -8.83 13.46
CA GLU A 82 -12.76 -7.45 13.60
C GLU A 82 -13.78 -7.33 14.74
N GLN A 83 -14.68 -8.30 14.86
CA GLN A 83 -15.67 -8.32 15.93
C GLN A 83 -15.02 -8.51 17.30
N GLU A 84 -14.04 -9.40 17.45
CA GLU A 84 -13.27 -9.55 18.68
C GLU A 84 -12.56 -8.25 19.08
N GLY A 85 -11.93 -7.56 18.12
CA GLY A 85 -11.27 -6.28 18.36
C GLY A 85 -12.24 -5.17 18.81
N LEU A 86 -13.43 -5.11 18.21
CA LEU A 86 -14.49 -4.17 18.60
C LEU A 86 -15.03 -4.47 20.00
N GLU A 87 -15.21 -5.74 20.37
CA GLU A 87 -15.61 -6.14 21.71
C GLU A 87 -14.57 -5.76 22.76
N GLU A 88 -13.28 -5.97 22.47
CA GLU A 88 -12.18 -5.57 23.34
C GLU A 88 -12.17 -4.05 23.58
N ASP A 89 -12.32 -3.28 22.51
CA ASP A 89 -12.36 -1.82 22.59
C ASP A 89 -13.61 -1.31 23.29
N LEU A 90 -14.76 -1.95 23.11
CA LEU A 90 -15.98 -1.62 23.84
C LEU A 90 -15.88 -1.95 25.33
N LEU A 91 -15.17 -3.03 25.70
CA LEU A 91 -14.91 -3.39 27.10
C LEU A 91 -13.98 -2.38 27.79
N LYS A 92 -13.10 -1.71 27.03
CA LYS A 92 -12.24 -0.61 27.52
C LYS A 92 -13.00 0.70 27.71
N VAL A 93 -14.16 0.88 27.08
CA VAL A 93 -15.01 2.06 27.31
C VAL A 93 -15.67 1.88 28.68
N PRO A 94 -15.47 2.81 29.64
CA PRO A 94 -16.18 2.74 30.91
C PRO A 94 -17.68 2.82 30.63
N GLY A 95 -18.42 1.75 30.96
CA GLY A 95 -19.88 1.71 30.83
C GLY A 95 -20.55 2.84 31.62
N PRO A 96 -21.82 3.19 31.30
CA PRO A 96 -22.54 4.23 32.03
C PRO A 96 -22.68 3.82 33.50
N THR A 97 -21.79 4.33 34.34
CA THR A 97 -21.85 4.17 35.78
C THR A 97 -23.00 5.03 36.29
N GLU A 98 -24.05 4.36 36.75
CA GLU A 98 -25.27 4.90 37.36
C GLU A 98 -26.29 5.50 36.36
N LEU A 99 -27.31 4.70 36.07
CA LEU A 99 -28.57 5.23 35.58
C LEU A 99 -29.20 6.11 36.68
N PRO A 100 -29.69 7.32 36.36
CA PRO A 100 -30.34 8.17 37.35
C PRO A 100 -31.55 7.46 37.94
N ALA A 101 -31.70 7.53 39.27
CA ALA A 101 -32.83 6.93 39.96
C ALA A 101 -34.15 7.50 39.43
N VAL A 102 -35.03 6.62 38.94
CA VAL A 102 -36.38 7.01 38.49
C VAL A 102 -37.13 7.62 39.68
N PRO A 103 -37.75 8.81 39.53
CA PRO A 103 -38.44 9.46 40.63
C PRO A 103 -39.59 8.58 41.13
N ALA A 104 -39.54 8.22 42.41
CA ALA A 104 -40.60 7.52 43.13
C ALA A 104 -41.77 8.48 43.42
N GLY A 105 -42.47 8.89 42.37
CA GLY A 105 -43.80 9.51 42.45
C GLY A 105 -44.86 8.43 42.45
N GLU A 106 -45.75 8.46 43.45
CA GLU A 106 -46.83 7.50 43.72
C GLU A 106 -47.41 6.82 42.47
N ALA A 107 -47.21 5.51 42.38
CA ALA A 107 -47.96 4.67 41.46
C ALA A 107 -49.45 4.69 41.86
N VAL A 108 -50.23 5.49 41.14
CA VAL A 108 -51.69 5.51 41.28
C VAL A 108 -52.21 4.12 40.91
N ALA A 109 -52.78 3.43 41.90
CA ALA A 109 -53.24 2.06 41.75
C ALA A 109 -54.60 1.96 41.03
N LYS A 110 -54.68 0.96 40.12
CA LYS A 110 -55.84 0.18 39.58
C LYS A 110 -56.48 0.67 38.26
N PRO A 111 -57.18 -0.23 37.48
CA PRO A 111 -57.38 -1.68 37.63
C PRO A 111 -57.04 -2.54 36.38
N SER A 112 -57.00 -3.86 36.58
CA SER A 112 -56.78 -4.92 35.60
C SER A 112 -57.95 -5.14 34.62
N LYS A 113 -57.68 -5.38 33.32
CA LYS A 113 -58.23 -6.48 32.47
C LYS A 113 -57.72 -6.40 30.99
N PRO A 114 -57.82 -7.48 30.19
CA PRO A 114 -56.83 -7.87 29.18
C PRO A 114 -57.30 -7.71 27.72
N VAL A 115 -56.42 -8.14 26.79
CA VAL A 115 -56.63 -8.56 25.38
C VAL A 115 -56.16 -7.58 24.30
N ALA A 116 -55.18 -8.04 23.51
CA ALA A 116 -55.07 -7.98 22.03
C ALA A 116 -53.67 -7.56 21.52
N LYS A 117 -52.78 -8.53 21.35
CA LYS A 117 -51.71 -8.50 20.33
C LYS A 117 -51.44 -9.95 19.91
N LYS A 118 -52.11 -10.38 18.84
CA LYS A 118 -51.87 -11.68 18.19
C LYS A 118 -52.20 -11.66 16.70
N VAL A 119 -52.27 -10.45 16.11
CA VAL A 119 -52.65 -10.26 14.70
C VAL A 119 -51.49 -9.71 13.87
N GLU A 120 -50.42 -9.16 14.48
CA GLU A 120 -49.24 -8.70 13.72
C GLU A 120 -48.32 -9.86 13.29
N ASP A 121 -48.02 -10.82 14.18
CA ASP A 121 -47.07 -11.91 13.85
C ASP A 121 -47.50 -12.83 12.69
N ASP A 122 -48.80 -12.95 12.41
CA ASP A 122 -49.34 -13.86 11.38
C ASP A 122 -49.28 -13.25 9.96
N ASP A 123 -49.35 -11.92 9.86
CA ASP A 123 -49.20 -11.21 8.57
C ASP A 123 -47.71 -11.14 8.17
N ASP A 124 -46.83 -10.86 9.13
CA ASP A 124 -45.37 -10.82 8.90
C ASP A 124 -44.84 -12.19 8.44
N MET A 125 -45.37 -13.29 9.01
CA MET A 125 -44.97 -14.65 8.64
C MET A 125 -45.38 -15.01 7.19
N LYS A 126 -46.55 -14.54 6.75
CA LYS A 126 -47.03 -14.78 5.38
C LYS A 126 -46.24 -14.02 4.32
N GLU A 127 -45.80 -12.81 4.63
CA GLU A 127 -45.00 -12.01 3.72
C GLU A 127 -43.65 -12.69 3.43
N LEU A 128 -43.05 -13.30 4.46
CA LEU A 128 -41.80 -14.06 4.32
C LEU A 128 -41.98 -15.34 3.49
N GLU A 129 -43.09 -16.08 3.67
CA GLU A 129 -43.38 -17.28 2.86
C GLU A 129 -43.60 -16.95 1.37
N ALA A 130 -44.21 -15.81 1.07
CA ALA A 130 -44.45 -15.37 -0.31
C ALA A 130 -43.18 -14.89 -1.01
N TRP A 131 -42.21 -14.34 -0.26
CA TRP A 131 -40.91 -13.94 -0.80
C TRP A 131 -40.02 -15.13 -1.17
N ALA A 132 -40.21 -16.27 -0.50
CA ALA A 132 -39.41 -17.48 -0.70
C ALA A 132 -39.87 -18.37 -1.89
N SER A 133 -41.00 -18.06 -2.54
CA SER A 133 -41.52 -18.82 -3.71
C SER A 133 -41.25 -18.12 -5.04
#